data_AF-A0A924GTY8-F1
#
_entry.id   AF-A0A924GTY8-F1
#
_cell.length_a   1.000
_cell.length_b   1.000
_cell.length_c   1.000
_cell.angle_alpha   90.00
_cell.angle_beta   90.00
_cell.angle_gamma   90.00
#
_symmetry.space_group_name_H-M   'P 1'
#
loop_
_entity.id
_entity.type
_entity.pdbx_description
1 polymer ?
#
loop_
_entity_poly.entity_id
_entity_poly.type
_entity_poly.pdbx_seq_one_letter_code
_entity_poly.pdbx_strand_id
1 'polypeptide(L)' 'MKLSILMTAVLLTAGLTTTANAQTLIKIADSNKITVSYREASVPFSYLIGSTKSVGFSVELTEAI' A
#
# COMPACT_ATOMS: atom_id res chain seq x y z
N MET A 1 -12.82 -34.91 -28.69
CA MET A 1 -11.62 -34.03 -28.67
C MET A 1 -11.91 -32.57 -28.35
N LYS A 2 -12.86 -31.89 -29.03
CA LYS A 2 -13.12 -30.44 -28.86
C LYS A 2 -13.50 -30.04 -27.42
N LEU A 3 -14.29 -30.87 -26.73
CA LEU A 3 -14.72 -30.61 -25.34
C LEU A 3 -13.57 -30.74 -24.33
N SER A 4 -12.59 -31.61 -24.59
CA SER A 4 -11.43 -31.83 -23.72
C SER A 4 -10.42 -30.68 -23.77
N ILE A 5 -10.28 -30.05 -24.95
CA ILE A 5 -9.46 -28.84 -25.12
C ILE A 5 -10.11 -27.66 -24.39
N LEU A 6 -11.45 -27.57 -24.42
CA LEU A 6 -12.19 -26.51 -23.74
C LEU A 6 -12.09 -26.61 -22.20
N MET A 7 -12.15 -27.83 -21.64
CA MET A 7 -11.92 -28.05 -20.21
C MET A 7 -10.50 -27.67 -19.79
N THR A 8 -9.49 -28.07 -20.58
CA THR A 8 -8.09 -27.76 -20.27
C THR A 8 -7.81 -26.25 -20.31
N ALA A 9 -8.44 -25.52 -21.23
CA ALA A 9 -8.33 -24.07 -21.33
C ALA A 9 -8.99 -23.33 -20.14
N VAL A 10 -10.12 -23.83 -19.62
CA VAL A 10 -10.79 -23.24 -18.44
C VAL A 10 -9.98 -23.47 -17.15
N LEU A 11 -9.35 -24.64 -17.00
CA LEU A 11 -8.48 -24.87 -15.84
C LEU A 11 -7.22 -23.99 -15.86
N LEU A 12 -6.70 -23.66 -17.04
CA LEU A 12 -5.50 -22.82 -17.17
C LEU A 12 -5.77 -21.36 -16.80
N THR A 13 -6.99 -20.85 -17.02
CA THR A 13 -7.35 -19.45 -16.71
C THR A 13 -7.84 -19.26 -15.27
N ALA A 14 -8.33 -20.32 -14.61
CA ALA A 14 -8.78 -20.27 -13.22
C ALA A 14 -7.65 -20.14 -12.18
N GLY A 15 -6.41 -20.49 -12.54
CA GLY A 15 -5.24 -20.42 -11.65
C GLY A 15 -4.51 -19.08 -11.63
N LEU A 16 -4.90 -18.10 -12.46
CA LEU A 16 -4.21 -16.81 -12.59
C LEU A 16 -4.77 -15.71 -11.65
N THR A 17 -5.46 -16.08 -10.56
CA THR A 17 -5.90 -15.11 -9.56
C THR A 17 -4.69 -14.61 -8.77
N THR A 18 -4.03 -13.57 -9.26
CA THR A 18 -3.03 -12.84 -8.48
C THR A 18 -3.76 -12.13 -7.34
N THR A 19 -3.70 -12.69 -6.14
CA THR A 19 -4.12 -11.96 -4.94
C THR A 19 -3.22 -10.75 -4.79
N ALA A 20 -3.77 -9.55 -4.97
CA ALA A 20 -3.12 -8.31 -4.58
C ALA A 20 -3.04 -8.29 -3.05
N ASN A 21 -2.05 -9.00 -2.50
CA ASN A 21 -1.83 -9.06 -1.06
C ASN A 21 -1.53 -7.63 -0.59
N ALA A 22 -2.21 -7.19 0.46
CA ALA A 22 -1.93 -5.93 1.13
C ALA A 22 -0.60 -6.04 1.90
N GLN A 23 0.50 -6.17 1.17
CA GLN A 23 1.84 -6.48 1.67
C GLN A 23 2.30 -5.48 2.74
N THR A 24 1.86 -4.22 2.61
CA THR A 24 2.11 -3.16 3.59
C THR A 24 1.37 -3.39 4.91
N LEU A 25 0.09 -3.78 4.88
CA LEU A 25 -0.70 -4.02 6.10
C LEU A 25 -0.18 -5.24 6.86
N ILE A 26 0.21 -6.29 6.13
CA ILE A 26 0.88 -7.46 6.72
C ILE A 26 2.18 -7.04 7.41
N LYS A 27 3.04 -6.28 6.72
CA LYS A 27 4.28 -5.75 7.32
C LYS A 27 4.02 -4.89 8.57
N ILE A 28 2.99 -4.05 8.54
CA ILE A 28 2.62 -3.22 9.69
C ILE A 28 2.16 -4.11 10.85
N ALA A 29 1.32 -5.11 10.60
CA ALA A 29 0.84 -6.05 11.62
C ALA A 29 2.01 -6.85 12.23
N ASP A 30 2.93 -7.35 11.42
CA ASP A 30 4.07 -8.15 11.87
C ASP A 30 5.09 -7.32 12.67
N SER A 31 5.32 -6.07 12.28
CA SER A 31 6.32 -5.19 12.94
C SER A 31 5.74 -4.29 14.03
N ASN A 32 4.41 -4.26 14.17
CA ASN A 32 3.66 -3.33 15.01
C ASN A 32 4.12 -1.87 14.84
N LYS A 33 4.45 -1.48 13.61
CA LYS A 33 4.99 -0.17 13.29
C LYS A 33 4.67 0.22 11.85
N ILE A 34 4.22 1.45 11.67
CA ILE A 34 4.14 2.11 10.37
C ILE A 34 5.27 3.13 10.25
N THR A 35 5.92 3.17 9.08
CA THR A 35 6.92 4.19 8.76
C THR A 35 6.36 5.05 7.66
N VAL A 36 6.18 6.34 7.92
CA VAL A 36 5.67 7.31 6.96
C VAL A 36 6.74 8.36 6.69
N SER A 37 7.05 8.56 5.41
CA SER A 37 7.96 9.62 4.98
C SER A 37 7.23 10.97 4.95
N TYR A 38 7.95 12.04 5.24
CA TYR A 38 7.44 13.41 5.17
C TYR A 38 8.31 14.27 4.23
N ARG A 39 7.83 15.47 3.91
CA ARG A 39 8.58 16.46 3.11
C ARG A 39 9.06 17.58 4.02
N GLU A 40 10.25 18.10 3.78
CA GLU A 40 10.82 19.17 4.60
C GLU A 40 10.34 20.56 4.16
N ALA A 41 10.05 20.74 2.86
CA ALA A 41 9.74 22.03 2.26
C ALA A 41 8.56 21.95 1.27
N SER A 42 7.39 21.50 1.73
CA SER A 42 6.15 21.49 0.95
C SER A 42 5.02 22.19 1.70
N VAL A 43 5.15 23.50 1.91
CA VAL A 43 4.12 24.33 2.55
C VAL A 43 2.90 24.43 1.61
N PRO A 44 1.65 24.24 2.08
CA PRO A 44 1.20 23.99 3.46
C PRO A 44 0.93 22.50 3.81
N PHE A 45 1.41 21.56 3.01
CA PHE A 45 1.09 20.13 3.11
C PHE A 45 1.96 19.35 4.10
N SER A 46 3.28 19.37 3.90
CA SER A 46 4.26 18.73 4.78
C SER A 46 5.55 19.53 4.76
N TYR A 47 5.90 20.11 5.89
CA TYR A 47 7.09 20.94 6.05
C TYR A 47 7.62 20.85 7.48
N LEU A 48 8.91 21.15 7.67
CA LEU A 48 9.51 21.15 8.99
C LEU A 48 9.18 22.43 9.77
N ILE A 49 8.90 22.27 11.05
CA ILE A 49 8.94 23.33 12.05
C ILE A 49 10.06 23.01 13.05
N GLY A 50 11.09 23.85 13.10
CA GLY A 50 12.31 23.55 13.85
C GLY A 50 13.19 22.54 13.12
N SER A 51 13.79 21.60 13.86
CA SER A 51 14.75 20.60 13.35
C SER A 51 14.24 19.15 13.35
N THR A 52 13.10 18.87 13.97
CA THR A 52 12.64 17.47 14.18
C THR A 52 11.16 17.22 13.94
N LYS A 53 10.33 18.26 13.78
CA LYS A 53 8.87 18.12 13.69
C LYS A 53 8.38 18.48 12.30
N SER A 54 7.68 17.58 11.63
CA SER A 54 6.91 17.89 10.43
C SER A 54 5.48 18.32 10.78
N VAL A 55 4.90 19.21 9.99
CA VAL A 55 3.54 19.75 10.14
C VAL A 55 2.89 20.00 8.77
N GLY A 56 1.58 20.26 8.76
CA GLY A 56 0.80 20.62 7.59
C GLY A 56 -0.33 19.63 7.30
N PHE A 57 -1.16 19.95 6.29
CA PHE A 57 -2.37 19.19 5.98
C PHE A 57 -2.13 17.69 5.78
N SER A 58 -1.06 17.31 5.06
CA SER A 58 -0.75 15.89 4.81
C SER A 58 -0.26 15.17 6.06
N VAL A 59 0.41 15.88 6.97
CA VAL A 59 0.85 15.33 8.26
C VAL A 59 -0.36 15.08 9.15
N GLU A 60 -1.27 16.05 9.26
CA GLU A 60 -2.51 15.91 10.03
C GLU A 60 -3.38 14.75 9.54
N LEU A 61 -3.53 14.61 8.22
CA LEU A 61 -4.26 13.48 7.63
C LEU A 61 -3.60 12.14 7.96
N THR A 62 -2.27 12.08 7.92
CA THR A 62 -1.52 10.86 8.23
C THR A 62 -1.63 10.47 9.70
N GLU A 63 -1.61 11.44 10.62
CA GLU A 63 -1.74 11.20 12.06
C GLU A 63 -3.15 10.73 12.46
N ALA A 64 -4.18 11.09 11.67
CA ALA A 64 -5.57 10.73 11.95
C ALA A 64 -5.94 9.29 11.54
N ILE A 65 -5.08 8.60 10.79
CA ILE A 65 -5.31 7.26 10.22
C ILE A 65 -4.55 6.21 11.03
#